data_AF-A0A7V3NXK2-F1
#
_entry.id   AF-A0A7V3NXK2-F1
#
_cell.length_a   1.000
_cell.length_b   1.000
_cell.length_c   1.000
_cell.angle_alpha   90.00
_cell.angle_beta   90.00
_cell.angle_gamma   90.00
#
_symmetry.space_group_name_H-M   'P 1'
#
loop_
_entity.id
_entity.type
_entity.pdbx_description
1 polymer ?
#
loop_
_entity_poly.entity_id
_entity_poly.type
_entity_poly.pdbx_seq_one_letter_code
_entity_poly.pdbx_strand_id
1 'polypeptide(L)'
;YALPYATKIEDVAAFPGRLIKWGKEVFKISDPEFGASQHIARIILTAINFDQAMRSAMNLKFAEDILQKARQIGFTIGHFDRRQEPAQISRLEGSSLSWGVKQVLERAKKFPDLIYDRGGWGKEPMIRILGHDPEEVVGKVLRLSS
;
A
#
# COMPACT_ATOMS: atom_id res chain seq x y z
N TYR A 1 0.43 9.61 -3.69
CA TYR A 1 1.73 10.28 -3.50
C TYR A 1 1.55 11.42 -2.52
N ALA A 2 2.43 11.52 -1.54
CA ALA A 2 2.36 12.53 -0.50
C ALA A 2 3.30 13.71 -0.77
N LEU A 3 2.90 14.90 -0.34
CA LEU A 3 3.79 16.04 -0.21
C LEU A 3 4.94 15.71 0.77
N PRO A 4 6.10 16.38 0.66
CA PRO A 4 7.12 16.32 1.70
C PRO A 4 6.53 16.71 3.06
N TYR A 5 6.89 15.96 4.11
CA TYR A 5 6.42 16.17 5.49
C TYR A 5 4.90 16.08 5.67
N ALA A 6 4.20 15.32 4.80
CA ALA A 6 2.77 15.09 4.91
C ALA A 6 2.39 14.53 6.29
N THR A 7 1.35 15.09 6.89
CA THR A 7 0.84 14.69 8.22
C THR A 7 -0.63 14.30 8.21
N LYS A 8 -1.37 14.69 7.16
CA LYS A 8 -2.81 14.47 7.04
C LYS A 8 -3.19 13.88 5.67
N ILE A 9 -4.41 13.35 5.58
CA ILE A 9 -4.90 12.66 4.37
C ILE A 9 -4.94 13.61 3.17
N GLU A 10 -5.24 14.87 3.42
CA GLU A 10 -5.31 15.94 2.44
C GLU A 10 -3.93 16.30 1.86
N ASP A 11 -2.83 15.85 2.46
CA ASP A 11 -1.49 16.02 1.91
C ASP A 11 -1.12 14.92 0.89
N VAL A 12 -2.03 13.96 0.66
CA VAL A 12 -1.81 12.82 -0.22
C VAL A 12 -2.73 12.88 -1.44
N ALA A 13 -2.13 12.99 -2.63
CA ALA A 13 -2.83 12.85 -3.90
C ALA A 13 -2.99 11.36 -4.27
N ALA A 14 -4.20 10.95 -4.60
CA ALA A 14 -4.50 9.59 -5.07
C ALA A 14 -5.61 9.64 -6.13
N PHE A 15 -5.72 8.59 -6.94
CA PHE A 15 -6.88 8.45 -7.82
C PHE A 15 -8.14 8.17 -6.99
N PRO A 16 -9.22 8.95 -7.14
CA PRO A 16 -10.50 8.64 -6.52
C PRO A 16 -11.00 7.26 -6.94
N GLY A 17 -11.40 6.45 -5.96
CA GLY A 17 -11.80 5.05 -6.17
C GLY A 17 -10.63 4.13 -6.51
N ARG A 18 -10.66 3.46 -7.67
CA ARG A 18 -9.67 2.48 -8.10
C ARG A 18 -9.44 2.53 -9.61
N LEU A 19 -8.24 2.15 -10.04
CA LEU A 19 -7.95 1.86 -11.44
C LEU A 19 -8.56 0.50 -11.79
N ILE A 20 -9.43 0.46 -12.80
CA ILE A 20 -10.14 -0.74 -13.22
C ILE A 20 -9.60 -1.17 -14.57
N LYS A 21 -9.08 -2.39 -14.67
CA LYS A 21 -8.75 -2.98 -15.96
C LYS A 21 -10.01 -3.54 -16.61
N TRP A 22 -10.29 -3.13 -17.85
CA TRP A 22 -11.38 -3.66 -18.67
C TRP A 22 -10.83 -4.04 -20.04
N GLY A 23 -10.73 -5.34 -20.31
CA GLY A 23 -10.05 -5.84 -21.51
C GLY A 23 -8.58 -5.42 -21.54
N LYS A 24 -8.20 -4.65 -22.57
CA LYS A 24 -6.86 -4.07 -22.72
C LYS A 24 -6.73 -2.64 -22.18
N GLU A 25 -7.83 -2.05 -21.73
CA GLU A 25 -7.87 -0.65 -21.28
C GLU A 25 -7.87 -0.56 -19.76
N VAL A 26 -7.40 0.59 -19.25
CA VAL A 26 -7.46 0.96 -17.84
C VAL A 26 -8.37 2.16 -17.69
N PHE A 27 -9.42 1.99 -16.90
CA PHE A 27 -10.38 3.03 -16.56
C PHE A 27 -10.02 3.67 -15.23
N LYS A 28 -10.03 5.00 -15.21
CA LYS A 28 -10.00 5.82 -14.00
C LYS A 28 -11.32 6.58 -13.89
N ILE A 29 -11.79 6.80 -12.66
CA ILE A 29 -13.02 7.56 -12.42
C ILE A 29 -12.78 9.05 -12.67
N SER A 30 -11.66 9.57 -12.17
CA SER A 30 -11.19 10.94 -12.39
C SER A 30 -9.66 11.01 -12.23
N ASP A 31 -9.11 12.20 -12.42
CA ASP A 31 -7.69 12.48 -12.18
C ASP A 31 -7.35 12.42 -10.68
N PRO A 32 -6.05 12.31 -10.32
CA PRO A 32 -5.63 12.29 -8.93
C PRO A 32 -6.00 13.58 -8.20
N GLU A 33 -6.54 13.43 -7.00
CA GLU A 33 -6.93 14.54 -6.13
C GLU A 33 -6.36 14.33 -4.72
N PHE A 34 -6.08 15.44 -4.05
CA PHE A 34 -5.66 15.44 -2.65
C PHE A 34 -6.80 14.96 -1.76
N GLY A 35 -6.50 14.04 -0.83
CA GLY A 35 -7.50 13.47 0.07
C GLY A 35 -8.45 12.44 -0.57
N ALA A 36 -8.26 12.10 -1.84
CA ALA A 36 -9.14 11.20 -2.59
C ALA A 36 -9.20 9.75 -2.07
N SER A 37 -8.18 9.28 -1.36
CA SER A 37 -8.11 7.89 -0.88
C SER A 37 -7.56 7.82 0.53
N GLN A 38 -8.46 7.62 1.50
CA GLN A 38 -8.06 7.43 2.90
C GLN A 38 -7.16 6.19 3.09
N HIS A 39 -7.42 5.11 2.34
CA HIS A 39 -6.65 3.89 2.45
C HIS A 39 -5.20 4.06 1.99
N ILE A 40 -4.98 4.63 0.81
CA ILE A 40 -3.64 4.91 0.29
C ILE A 40 -2.93 5.94 1.16
N ALA A 41 -3.65 7.00 1.56
CA ALA A 41 -3.10 8.03 2.43
C ALA A 41 -2.60 7.43 3.76
N ARG A 42 -3.37 6.58 4.42
CA ARG A 42 -2.96 5.93 5.68
C ARG A 42 -1.73 5.05 5.51
N ILE A 43 -1.59 4.33 4.39
CA ILE A 43 -0.40 3.52 4.10
C ILE A 43 0.82 4.44 3.99
N ILE A 44 0.73 5.49 3.15
CA ILE A 44 1.84 6.41 2.90
C ILE A 44 2.21 7.20 4.17
N LEU A 45 1.24 7.75 4.89
CA LEU A 45 1.48 8.47 6.15
C LEU A 45 2.10 7.56 7.21
N THR A 46 1.72 6.28 7.26
CA THR A 46 2.40 5.31 8.14
C THR A 46 3.84 5.09 7.69
N ALA A 47 4.10 4.95 6.39
CA ALA A 47 5.45 4.77 5.86
C ALA A 47 6.37 5.98 6.13
N ILE A 48 5.86 7.20 5.97
CA ILE A 48 6.58 8.46 6.21
C ILE A 48 7.11 8.57 7.64
N ASN A 49 6.37 8.03 8.63
CA ASN A 49 6.80 8.02 10.03
C ASN A 49 8.04 7.14 10.28
N PHE A 50 8.36 6.21 9.37
CA PHE A 50 9.56 5.36 9.44
C PHE A 50 10.66 5.85 8.50
N ASP A 51 10.28 6.36 7.32
CA ASP A 51 11.18 6.94 6.35
C ASP A 51 10.47 8.06 5.57
N GLN A 52 10.92 9.30 5.77
CA GLN A 52 10.34 10.50 5.16
C GLN A 52 10.41 10.49 3.62
N ALA A 53 11.30 9.70 3.03
CA ALA A 53 11.41 9.58 1.59
C ALA A 53 10.30 8.68 0.99
N MET A 54 9.70 7.78 1.76
CA MET A 54 8.70 6.79 1.31
C MET A 54 7.30 7.39 1.15
N ARG A 55 7.11 8.16 0.07
CA ARG A 55 5.91 8.99 -0.15
C ARG A 55 4.92 8.44 -1.18
N SER A 56 5.13 7.22 -1.68
CA SER A 56 4.30 6.63 -2.72
C SER A 56 3.88 5.20 -2.38
N ALA A 57 2.67 4.84 -2.77
CA ALA A 57 2.16 3.48 -2.66
C ALA A 57 1.12 3.17 -3.73
N MET A 58 1.03 1.90 -4.10
CA MET A 58 -0.03 1.37 -4.96
C MET A 58 -0.58 0.07 -4.39
N ASN A 59 -1.91 -0.05 -4.36
CA ASN A 59 -2.57 -1.30 -4.01
C ASN A 59 -2.76 -2.16 -5.25
N LEU A 60 -2.40 -3.43 -5.14
CA LEU A 60 -2.68 -4.47 -6.10
C LEU A 60 -3.58 -5.53 -5.46
N LYS A 61 -4.46 -6.12 -6.28
CA LYS A 61 -5.18 -7.33 -5.88
C LYS A 61 -4.15 -8.40 -5.52
N PHE A 62 -4.37 -9.09 -4.41
CA PHE A 62 -3.52 -10.20 -4.03
C PHE A 62 -3.57 -11.32 -5.07
N ALA A 63 -2.39 -11.81 -5.41
CA ALA A 63 -2.22 -13.03 -6.18
C ALA A 63 -0.88 -13.68 -5.79
N GLU A 64 -0.87 -15.00 -5.64
CA GLU A 64 0.29 -15.73 -5.10
C GLU A 64 1.48 -15.70 -6.08
N ASP A 65 1.20 -15.63 -7.38
CA ASP A 65 2.18 -15.45 -8.46
C ASP A 65 2.98 -14.15 -8.31
N ILE A 66 2.33 -13.03 -7.94
CA ILE A 66 3.00 -11.75 -7.65
C ILE A 66 3.99 -11.92 -6.50
N LEU A 67 3.61 -12.64 -5.44
CA LEU A 67 4.51 -12.89 -4.31
C LEU A 67 5.69 -13.80 -4.69
N GLN A 68 5.46 -14.82 -5.50
CA GLN A 68 6.53 -15.69 -6.00
C GLN A 68 7.51 -14.89 -6.86
N LYS A 69 7.01 -14.08 -7.78
CA LYS A 69 7.84 -13.22 -8.63
C LYS A 69 8.64 -12.21 -7.83
N ALA A 70 8.01 -11.55 -6.85
CA ALA A 70 8.68 -10.62 -5.95
C ALA A 70 9.89 -11.27 -5.25
N ARG A 71 9.75 -12.52 -4.77
CA ARG A 71 10.87 -13.27 -4.19
C ARG A 71 11.98 -13.53 -5.20
N GLN A 72 11.63 -13.96 -6.42
CA GLN A 72 12.58 -14.27 -7.48
C GLN A 72 13.42 -13.04 -7.89
N ILE A 73 12.81 -11.86 -7.96
CA ILE A 73 13.49 -10.61 -8.34
C ILE A 73 14.16 -9.89 -7.16
N GLY A 74 14.19 -10.52 -5.98
CA GLY A 74 14.89 -10.02 -4.79
C GLY A 74 14.19 -8.88 -4.06
N PHE A 75 12.88 -8.71 -4.22
CA PHE A 75 12.13 -7.70 -3.47
C PHE A 75 12.01 -8.06 -1.99
N THR A 76 12.06 -7.03 -1.16
CA THR A 76 11.85 -7.15 0.28
C THR A 76 10.35 -7.22 0.55
N ILE A 77 9.90 -8.34 1.12
CA ILE A 77 8.47 -8.62 1.33
C ILE A 77 8.13 -8.57 2.82
N GLY A 78 7.22 -7.67 3.18
CA GLY A 78 6.54 -7.62 4.46
C GLY A 78 5.14 -8.24 4.41
N HIS A 79 4.61 -8.68 5.55
CA HIS A 79 3.22 -9.16 5.62
C HIS A 79 2.61 -8.97 7.00
N PHE A 80 1.31 -8.80 7.15
CA PHE A 80 0.67 -8.87 8.45
C PHE A 80 -0.58 -9.73 8.42
N ASP A 81 -0.94 -10.28 9.57
CA ASP A 81 -2.16 -11.06 9.74
C ASP A 81 -3.20 -10.23 10.48
N ARG A 82 -4.35 -10.00 9.85
CA ARG A 82 -5.45 -9.24 10.45
C ARG A 82 -6.05 -9.92 11.68
N ARG A 83 -5.85 -11.22 11.85
CA ARG A 83 -6.32 -11.96 13.04
C ARG A 83 -5.53 -11.60 14.30
N GLN A 84 -4.34 -11.01 14.15
CA GLN A 84 -3.52 -10.52 15.26
C GLN A 84 -3.85 -9.07 15.64
N GLU A 85 -4.80 -8.44 14.95
CA GLU A 85 -5.21 -7.07 15.23
C GLU A 85 -5.90 -6.98 16.60
N PRO A 86 -5.42 -6.12 17.53
CA PRO A 86 -6.07 -5.94 18.82
C PRO A 86 -7.51 -5.44 18.67
N ALA A 87 -8.43 -5.99 19.47
CA ALA A 87 -9.86 -5.65 19.40
C ALA A 87 -10.14 -4.14 19.55
N GLN A 88 -9.30 -3.41 20.30
CA GLN A 88 -9.40 -1.96 20.45
C GLN A 88 -9.10 -1.21 19.14
N ILE A 89 -8.14 -1.69 18.34
CA ILE A 89 -7.77 -1.08 17.05
C ILE A 89 -8.82 -1.37 15.99
N SER A 90 -9.37 -2.59 15.99
CA SER A 90 -10.41 -3.01 15.04
C SER A 90 -11.70 -2.18 15.15
N ARG A 91 -11.97 -1.58 16.33
CA ARG A 91 -13.12 -0.70 16.59
C ARG A 91 -12.90 0.74 16.09
N LEU A 92 -11.66 1.14 15.81
CA LEU A 92 -11.34 2.48 15.32
C LEU A 92 -11.30 2.46 13.78
N GLU A 93 -12.21 3.20 13.15
CA GLU A 93 -12.31 3.24 11.70
C GLU A 93 -10.98 3.65 11.04
N GLY A 94 -10.56 2.86 10.04
CA GLY A 94 -9.33 3.10 9.30
C GLY A 94 -8.02 2.79 10.04
N SER A 95 -8.06 2.34 11.31
CA SER A 95 -6.85 2.09 12.10
C SER A 95 -6.16 0.76 11.78
N SER A 96 -6.91 -0.24 11.27
CA SER A 96 -6.39 -1.58 10.98
C SER A 96 -5.20 -1.59 10.01
N LEU A 97 -5.27 -0.74 8.98
CA LEU A 97 -4.23 -0.69 7.93
C LEU A 97 -2.96 -0.03 8.45
N SER A 98 -3.11 1.09 9.15
CA SER A 98 -1.98 1.77 9.79
C SER A 98 -1.30 0.85 10.79
N TRP A 99 -2.06 0.12 11.61
CA TRP A 99 -1.51 -0.89 12.53
C TRP A 99 -0.75 -1.99 11.79
N GLY A 100 -1.35 -2.61 10.78
CA GLY A 100 -0.73 -3.72 10.05
C GLY A 100 0.56 -3.32 9.33
N VAL A 101 0.56 -2.15 8.67
CA VAL A 101 1.75 -1.58 8.03
C VAL A 101 2.81 -1.24 9.07
N LYS A 102 2.43 -0.57 10.17
CA LYS A 102 3.33 -0.21 11.27
C LYS A 102 4.03 -1.44 11.85
N GLN A 103 3.28 -2.50 12.15
CA GLN A 103 3.83 -3.74 12.68
C GLN A 103 4.86 -4.39 11.76
N VAL A 104 4.69 -4.26 10.45
CA VAL A 104 5.66 -4.75 9.48
C VAL A 104 6.91 -3.89 9.46
N LEU A 105 6.75 -2.57 9.51
CA LEU A 105 7.87 -1.63 9.48
C LEU A 105 8.71 -1.67 10.77
N GLU A 106 8.09 -1.82 11.94
CA GLU A 106 8.78 -1.90 13.24
C GLU A 106 9.76 -3.09 13.34
N ARG A 107 9.46 -4.20 12.66
CA ARG A 107 10.28 -5.41 12.68
C ARG A 107 11.17 -5.57 11.45
N ALA A 108 11.05 -4.67 10.47
CA ALA A 108 11.77 -4.79 9.22
C ALA A 108 13.22 -4.32 9.37
N LYS A 109 14.17 -5.16 8.96
CA LYS A 109 15.60 -4.77 8.89
C LYS A 109 15.91 -3.82 7.73
N LYS A 110 15.06 -3.86 6.70
CA LYS A 110 15.12 -3.04 5.48
C LYS A 110 13.69 -2.65 5.12
N PHE A 111 13.48 -1.42 4.65
CA PHE A 111 12.16 -0.98 4.21
C PHE A 111 11.60 -1.93 3.13
N PRO A 112 10.39 -2.48 3.30
CA PRO A 112 9.83 -3.43 2.36
C PRO A 112 9.45 -2.76 1.04
N ASP A 113 9.74 -3.44 -0.07
CA ASP A 113 9.26 -3.06 -1.40
C ASP A 113 7.75 -3.30 -1.52
N LEU A 114 7.25 -4.33 -0.83
CA LEU A 114 5.82 -4.60 -0.73
C LEU A 114 5.39 -5.14 0.64
N ILE A 115 4.15 -4.84 1.01
CA ILE A 115 3.48 -5.37 2.20
C ILE A 115 2.15 -6.01 1.79
N TYR A 116 1.95 -7.29 2.12
CA TYR A 116 0.69 -7.97 1.84
C TYR A 116 -0.07 -8.39 3.10
N ASP A 117 -1.37 -8.64 2.94
CA ASP A 117 -2.19 -9.36 3.91
C ASP A 117 -3.12 -10.31 3.17
N ARG A 118 -3.48 -11.43 3.83
CA ARG A 118 -4.38 -12.44 3.26
C ARG A 118 -5.86 -12.13 3.50
N GLY A 119 -6.20 -10.87 3.76
CA GLY A 119 -7.56 -10.47 4.07
C GLY A 119 -7.99 -10.90 5.46
N GLY A 120 -9.30 -10.85 5.69
CA GLY A 120 -9.95 -11.22 6.94
C GLY A 120 -11.46 -11.12 6.80
N TRP A 121 -12.19 -11.20 7.91
CA TRP A 121 -13.64 -11.08 7.88
C TRP A 121 -14.08 -9.76 7.21
N GLY A 122 -14.75 -9.86 6.05
CA GLY A 122 -15.18 -8.70 5.26
C GLY A 122 -14.05 -7.85 4.63
N LYS A 123 -12.80 -8.31 4.66
CA LYS A 123 -11.64 -7.58 4.12
C LYS A 123 -10.94 -8.40 3.04
N GLU A 124 -10.83 -7.84 1.84
CA GLU A 124 -10.15 -8.52 0.73
C GLU A 124 -8.63 -8.63 0.95
N PRO A 125 -8.00 -9.73 0.51
CA PRO A 125 -6.54 -9.85 0.45
C PRO A 125 -5.93 -8.80 -0.49
N MET A 126 -4.83 -8.17 -0.08
CA MET A 126 -4.19 -7.07 -0.84
C MET A 126 -2.66 -7.13 -0.76
N ILE A 127 -2.01 -6.66 -1.83
CA ILE A 127 -0.58 -6.37 -1.91
C ILE A 127 -0.41 -4.85 -2.02
N ARG A 128 0.51 -4.27 -1.23
CA ARG A 128 0.81 -2.83 -1.22
C ARG A 128 2.24 -2.64 -1.67
N ILE A 129 2.45 -2.07 -2.85
CA ILE A 129 3.77 -1.71 -3.33
C ILE A 129 4.12 -0.34 -2.77
N LEU A 130 5.33 -0.19 -2.23
CA LEU A 130 5.82 1.04 -1.60
C LEU A 130 7.02 1.57 -2.38
N GLY A 131 7.15 2.89 -2.43
CA GLY A 131 8.29 3.56 -3.07
C GLY A 131 8.39 5.03 -2.68
N HIS A 132 9.46 5.67 -3.12
CA HIS A 132 9.73 7.07 -2.88
C HIS A 132 8.79 7.96 -3.68
N ASP A 133 8.47 7.58 -4.92
CA ASP A 133 7.65 8.33 -5.87
C ASP A 133 6.78 7.41 -6.75
N PRO A 134 5.85 7.96 -7.55
CA PRO A 134 4.99 7.16 -8.41
C PRO A 134 5.75 6.37 -9.48
N GLU A 135 6.84 6.89 -10.02
CA GLU A 135 7.61 6.23 -11.09
C GLU A 135 8.28 4.97 -10.57
N GLU A 136 8.89 5.01 -9.39
CA GLU A 136 9.47 3.84 -8.75
C GLU A 136 8.40 2.79 -8.46
N VAL A 137 7.25 3.19 -7.91
CA VAL A 137 6.15 2.26 -7.62
C VAL A 137 5.65 1.59 -8.90
N VAL A 138 5.46 2.34 -9.98
CA VAL A 138 5.10 1.78 -11.29
C VAL A 138 6.19 0.85 -11.82
N GLY A 139 7.46 1.24 -11.71
CA GLY A 139 8.60 0.40 -12.12
C GLY A 139 8.64 -0.93 -11.36
N LYS A 140 8.36 -0.92 -10.06
CA LYS A 140 8.22 -2.14 -9.25
C LYS A 140 7.06 -3.01 -9.74
N VAL A 141 5.90 -2.41 -10.01
CA VAL A 141 4.72 -3.13 -10.51
C VAL A 141 5.01 -3.76 -11.88
N LEU A 142 5.66 -3.05 -12.80
CA LEU A 142 6.00 -3.58 -14.13
C LEU A 142 6.94 -4.78 -14.06
N ARG A 143 7.94 -4.75 -13.17
CA ARG A 143 8.83 -5.90 -12.92
C ARG A 143 8.13 -7.13 -12.33
N LEU A 144 6.98 -6.94 -11.69
CA LEU A 144 6.13 -8.02 -11.19
C LEU A 144 5.19 -8.58 -12.27
N SER A 145 4.97 -7.84 -13.35
CA SER A 145 4.11 -8.24 -14.48
C SER A 145 4.85 -8.91 -15.65
N SER A 146 6.18 -8.78 -15.67
CA SER A 146 7.09 -9.31 -16.70
C SER A 146 7.55 -10.73 -16.45
#